data_AF-A0A1E7IFN1-F1
#
_entry.id   AF-A0A1E7IFN1-F1
#
_cell.length_a   1.000
_cell.length_b   1.000
_cell.length_c   1.000
_cell.angle_alpha   90.00
_cell.angle_beta   90.00
_cell.angle_gamma   90.00
#
_symmetry.space_group_name_H-M   'P 1'
#
loop_
_entity.id
_entity.type
_entity.pdbx_description
1 polymer ?
#
loop_
_entity_poly.entity_id
_entity_poly.type
_entity_poly.pdbx_seq_one_letter_code
_entity_poly.pdbx_strand_id
1 'polypeptide(L)'
;FAIGGSLKLSKLRQLGKSILWINFSQALCACLFTFGLLAALGPWLLGAGFSREFFISGYLPMALIVGAVSAATAPAAVLAIVHEYRARGPLTTTLLGVVALDDATAIILFAFASSLGAAAIELDAFSCYRGLVLPSLMILAAVLWGALGGFLLTTLAGAVKRKESLLVVILGGLLLVSGIAGQLRLSPLLATMMVGFWSANRFKDGESLFQAIESIEEPIFALFFTLAGAHFDLQVIKLAGPLAVLIVLARFSGKLLGTKFGAGLAGAPQVVRKYLGYGLLPKAGVTVGLILVAQPPGNSQLYEVMLNAVLGSVIINELIAPPLVKYALLRAGEGIEE
;
A
#
# COMPACT_ATOMS: atom_id res chain seq x y z
N PHE A 1 -7.98 2.75 8.58
CA PHE A 1 -8.20 2.49 10.02
C PHE A 1 -7.63 1.16 10.50
N ALA A 2 -8.09 0.00 9.99
CA ALA A 2 -7.60 -1.32 10.43
C ALA A 2 -6.06 -1.47 10.34
N ILE A 3 -5.45 -1.01 9.23
CA ILE A 3 -3.99 -0.94 9.06
C ILE A 3 -3.32 -0.11 10.18
N GLY A 4 -3.93 1.00 10.61
CA GLY A 4 -3.43 1.76 11.74
C GLY A 4 -3.51 0.98 13.05
N GLY A 5 -4.56 0.16 13.19
CA GLY A 5 -4.79 -0.68 14.36
C GLY A 5 -3.75 -1.79 14.56
N SER A 6 -3.19 -2.32 13.46
CA SER A 6 -2.12 -3.33 13.53
C SER A 6 -0.78 -2.76 14.00
N LEU A 7 -0.57 -1.44 13.87
CA LEU A 7 0.66 -0.72 14.22
C LEU A 7 0.75 -0.38 15.73
N LYS A 8 0.62 -1.39 16.59
CA LYS A 8 0.82 -1.23 18.04
C LYS A 8 2.30 -0.92 18.35
N LEU A 9 2.61 0.20 19.01
CA LEU A 9 3.95 0.63 19.41
C LEU A 9 4.69 -0.43 20.23
N SER A 10 3.99 -1.19 21.06
CA SER A 10 4.55 -2.31 21.81
C SER A 10 5.10 -3.40 20.88
N LYS A 11 4.37 -3.75 19.82
CA LYS A 11 4.81 -4.70 18.78
C LYS A 11 5.92 -4.09 17.92
N LEU A 12 5.78 -2.83 17.51
CA LEU A 12 6.79 -2.13 16.70
C LEU A 12 8.15 -2.05 17.38
N ARG A 13 8.18 -1.82 18.70
CA ARG A 13 9.43 -1.80 19.49
C ARG A 13 10.10 -3.17 19.59
N GLN A 14 9.34 -4.25 19.44
CA GLN A 14 9.88 -5.62 19.39
C GLN A 14 10.41 -5.98 18.00
N LEU A 15 10.00 -5.26 16.95
CA LEU A 15 10.58 -5.45 15.62
C LEU A 15 12.04 -5.01 15.64
N GLY A 16 12.93 -5.90 15.22
CA GLY A 16 14.35 -5.58 15.09
C GLY A 16 14.56 -4.48 14.05
N LYS A 17 15.62 -3.66 14.24
CA LYS A 17 16.06 -2.63 13.26
C LYS A 17 16.18 -3.19 11.84
N SER A 18 16.51 -4.49 11.72
CA SER A 18 16.55 -5.19 10.45
C SER A 18 15.23 -5.20 9.70
N ILE A 19 14.10 -5.40 10.37
CA ILE A 19 12.78 -5.45 9.74
C ILE A 19 12.40 -4.08 9.18
N LEU A 20 12.71 -3.01 9.93
CA LEU A 20 12.46 -1.63 9.50
C LEU A 20 13.26 -1.28 8.24
N TRP A 21 14.57 -1.57 8.25
CA TRP A 21 15.44 -1.32 7.10
C TRP A 21 15.03 -2.11 5.86
N ILE A 22 14.70 -3.40 6.06
CA ILE A 22 14.21 -4.24 4.98
C ILE A 22 12.91 -3.67 4.43
N ASN A 23 11.92 -3.39 5.29
CA ASN A 23 10.62 -2.87 4.87
C ASN A 23 10.75 -1.57 4.05
N PHE A 24 11.52 -0.60 4.54
CA PHE A 24 11.74 0.65 3.82
C PHE A 24 12.44 0.42 2.49
N SER A 25 13.52 -0.37 2.48
CA SER A 25 14.31 -0.61 1.27
C SER A 25 13.53 -1.35 0.18
N GLN A 26 12.78 -2.39 0.54
CA GLN A 26 12.01 -3.16 -0.44
C GLN A 26 10.84 -2.36 -1.03
N ALA A 27 10.17 -1.55 -0.19
CA ALA A 27 9.06 -0.71 -0.62
C ALA A 27 9.55 0.40 -1.55
N LEU A 28 10.65 1.06 -1.18
CA LEU A 28 11.25 2.12 -2.00
C LEU A 28 11.78 1.57 -3.32
N CYS A 29 12.48 0.43 -3.31
CA CYS A 29 12.95 -0.19 -4.56
C CYS A 29 11.80 -0.65 -5.45
N ALA A 30 10.75 -1.27 -4.90
CA ALA A 30 9.55 -1.63 -5.67
C ALA A 30 8.91 -0.40 -6.33
N CYS A 31 8.83 0.71 -5.59
CA CYS A 31 8.31 1.98 -6.09
C CYS A 31 9.18 2.55 -7.22
N LEU A 32 10.47 2.75 -6.97
CA LEU A 32 11.40 3.37 -7.92
C LEU A 32 11.61 2.55 -9.19
N PHE A 33 11.71 1.21 -9.08
CA PHE A 33 11.84 0.35 -10.26
C PHE A 33 10.57 0.36 -11.11
N THR A 34 9.40 0.28 -10.48
CA THR A 34 8.13 0.31 -11.22
C THR A 34 7.91 1.66 -11.88
N PHE A 35 8.13 2.76 -11.15
CA PHE A 35 8.11 4.10 -11.72
C PHE A 35 9.09 4.25 -12.88
N GLY A 36 10.35 3.90 -12.68
CA GLY A 36 11.40 4.06 -13.68
C GLY A 36 11.14 3.26 -14.96
N LEU A 37 10.72 2.00 -14.83
CA LEU A 37 10.39 1.16 -15.99
C LEU A 37 9.12 1.63 -16.71
N LEU A 38 8.09 2.05 -15.97
CA LEU A 38 6.90 2.62 -16.59
C LEU A 38 7.22 3.93 -17.31
N ALA A 39 8.00 4.82 -16.70
CA ALA A 39 8.41 6.08 -17.29
C ALA A 39 9.25 5.87 -18.56
N ALA A 40 10.13 4.86 -18.57
CA ALA A 40 11.01 4.58 -19.70
C ALA A 40 10.30 3.84 -20.85
N LEU A 41 9.50 2.82 -20.54
CA LEU A 41 8.98 1.88 -21.55
C LEU A 41 7.49 2.07 -21.85
N GLY A 42 6.71 2.59 -20.91
CA GLY A 42 5.25 2.60 -21.06
C GLY A 42 4.71 3.53 -22.15
N PRO A 43 5.28 4.72 -22.44
CA PRO A 43 4.85 5.51 -23.60
C PRO A 43 4.99 4.73 -24.92
N TRP A 44 6.06 3.94 -25.06
CA TRP A 44 6.27 3.09 -26.23
C TRP A 44 5.25 1.94 -26.30
N LEU A 45 4.94 1.31 -25.16
CA LEU A 45 3.91 0.26 -25.08
C LEU A 45 2.50 0.76 -25.40
N LEU A 46 2.21 2.02 -25.10
CA LEU A 46 0.92 2.64 -25.41
C LEU A 46 0.78 3.07 -26.87
N GLY A 47 1.86 3.01 -27.67
CA GLY A 47 1.86 3.53 -29.03
C GLY A 47 1.62 5.04 -29.12
N ALA A 48 1.68 5.74 -27.99
CA ALA A 48 1.52 7.18 -27.93
C ALA A 48 2.80 7.84 -28.43
N GLY A 49 2.68 8.76 -29.39
CA GLY A 49 3.81 9.60 -29.79
C GLY A 49 4.37 10.34 -28.57
N PHE A 50 5.70 10.45 -28.50
CA PHE A 50 6.41 11.09 -27.38
C PHE A 50 6.22 12.61 -27.42
N SER A 51 5.01 13.10 -27.17
CA SER A 51 4.81 14.53 -26.93
C SER A 51 5.21 14.84 -25.49
N ARG A 52 6.06 15.85 -25.33
CA ARG A 52 6.61 16.25 -24.03
C ARG A 52 5.51 16.61 -23.02
N GLU A 53 4.42 17.21 -23.50
CA GLU A 53 3.28 17.62 -22.71
C GLU A 53 2.47 16.41 -22.18
N PHE A 54 2.16 15.44 -23.05
CA PHE A 54 1.49 14.19 -22.63
C PHE A 54 2.32 13.43 -21.60
N PHE A 55 3.64 13.39 -21.82
CA PHE A 55 4.56 12.68 -20.93
C PHE A 55 4.64 13.33 -19.54
N ILE A 56 4.89 14.64 -19.47
CA ILE A 56 5.13 15.33 -18.20
C ILE A 56 3.84 15.56 -17.42
N SER A 57 2.78 16.03 -18.09
CA SER A 57 1.56 16.46 -17.40
C SER A 57 0.52 15.35 -17.24
N GLY A 58 0.61 14.25 -17.99
CA GLY A 58 -0.31 13.12 -17.91
C GLY A 58 0.33 11.84 -17.42
N TYR A 59 1.33 11.35 -18.16
CA TYR A 59 1.88 10.01 -17.97
C TYR A 59 2.77 9.87 -16.72
N LEU A 60 3.66 10.84 -16.48
CA LEU A 60 4.63 10.77 -15.39
C LEU A 60 3.98 10.77 -13.98
N PRO A 61 2.97 11.62 -13.68
CA PRO A 61 2.22 11.54 -12.41
C PRO A 61 1.59 10.17 -12.20
N MET A 62 1.00 9.58 -13.24
CA MET A 62 0.41 8.25 -13.17
C MET A 62 1.44 7.15 -12.95
N ALA A 63 2.57 7.19 -13.67
CA ALA A 63 3.65 6.24 -13.47
C ALA A 63 4.20 6.32 -12.04
N LEU A 64 4.28 7.53 -11.45
CA LEU A 64 4.74 7.74 -10.08
C LEU A 64 3.76 7.16 -9.05
N ILE A 65 2.46 7.41 -9.24
CA ILE A 65 1.40 6.84 -8.42
C ILE A 65 1.44 5.30 -8.48
N VAL A 66 1.50 4.72 -9.69
CA VAL A 66 1.58 3.26 -9.87
C VAL A 66 2.87 2.68 -9.26
N GLY A 67 3.96 3.44 -9.32
CA GLY A 67 5.18 3.15 -8.57
C GLY A 67 4.89 2.98 -7.08
N ALA A 68 4.33 4.01 -6.43
CA ALA A 68 4.02 3.96 -5.01
C ALA A 68 3.04 2.84 -4.64
N VAL A 69 2.00 2.62 -5.44
CA VAL A 69 1.02 1.53 -5.28
C VAL A 69 1.69 0.14 -5.31
N SER A 70 2.78 0.00 -6.04
CA SER A 70 3.54 -1.26 -6.15
C SER A 70 4.34 -1.61 -4.90
N ALA A 71 4.46 -0.69 -3.94
CA ALA A 71 5.08 -0.97 -2.64
C ALA A 71 4.26 -1.93 -1.77
N ALA A 72 2.92 -1.95 -1.89
CA ALA A 72 2.05 -2.74 -1.00
C ALA A 72 2.23 -4.27 -1.16
N THR A 73 1.99 -5.03 -0.09
CA THR A 73 1.99 -6.50 -0.05
C THR A 73 0.82 -6.98 0.79
N ALA A 74 0.08 -7.99 0.32
CA ALA A 74 -1.10 -8.49 1.01
C ALA A 74 -0.74 -9.40 2.21
N PRO A 75 -1.10 -9.03 3.46
CA PRO A 75 -0.83 -9.86 4.64
C PRO A 75 -1.61 -11.17 4.68
N ALA A 76 -2.88 -11.16 4.27
CA ALA A 76 -3.77 -12.30 4.41
C ALA A 76 -3.24 -13.55 3.68
N ALA A 77 -2.81 -13.40 2.43
CA ALA A 77 -2.25 -14.50 1.64
C ALA A 77 -0.95 -15.05 2.25
N VAL A 78 -0.06 -14.18 2.73
CA VAL A 78 1.19 -14.58 3.39
C VAL A 78 0.89 -15.35 4.68
N LEU A 79 -0.03 -14.83 5.51
CA LEU A 79 -0.42 -15.44 6.78
C LEU A 79 -1.07 -16.81 6.57
N ALA A 80 -1.95 -16.95 5.56
CA ALA A 80 -2.60 -18.21 5.23
C ALA A 80 -1.56 -19.30 4.88
N ILE A 81 -0.58 -18.98 4.04
CA ILE A 81 0.46 -19.93 3.62
C ILE A 81 1.40 -20.25 4.77
N VAL A 82 1.82 -19.25 5.57
CA VAL A 82 2.64 -19.48 6.76
C VAL A 82 1.92 -20.41 7.74
N HIS A 83 0.61 -20.24 7.92
CA HIS A 83 -0.20 -21.09 8.79
C HIS A 83 -0.35 -22.51 8.22
N GLU A 84 -0.67 -22.64 6.93
CA GLU A 84 -0.80 -23.92 6.22
C GLU A 84 0.47 -24.76 6.36
N TYR A 85 1.64 -24.19 6.07
CA TYR A 85 2.93 -24.87 6.16
C TYR A 85 3.52 -24.90 7.58
N ARG A 86 2.78 -24.40 8.57
CA ARG A 86 3.21 -24.22 9.98
C ARG A 86 4.60 -23.61 10.09
N ALA A 87 4.90 -22.67 9.21
CA ALA A 87 6.27 -22.23 8.99
C ALA A 87 6.81 -21.45 10.19
N ARG A 88 8.05 -21.74 10.60
CA ARG A 88 8.70 -21.08 11.73
C ARG A 88 10.19 -20.91 11.48
N GLY A 89 10.68 -19.70 11.74
CA GLY A 89 12.10 -19.38 11.68
C GLY A 89 12.37 -17.93 11.31
N PRO A 90 13.64 -17.56 11.12
CA PRO A 90 14.05 -16.18 10.85
C PRO A 90 13.41 -15.54 9.61
N LEU A 91 13.22 -16.30 8.51
CA LEU A 91 12.53 -15.84 7.31
C LEU A 91 11.08 -15.52 7.63
N THR A 92 10.37 -16.45 8.27
CA THR A 92 8.95 -16.31 8.61
C THR A 92 8.73 -15.12 9.54
N THR A 93 9.52 -14.99 10.61
CA THR A 93 9.43 -13.85 11.53
C THR A 93 9.69 -12.53 10.82
N THR A 94 10.70 -12.47 9.94
CA THR A 94 11.00 -11.26 9.17
C THR A 94 9.89 -10.96 8.17
N LEU A 95 9.36 -11.97 7.47
CA LEU A 95 8.30 -11.84 6.49
C LEU A 95 7.03 -11.26 7.12
N LEU A 96 6.56 -11.84 8.22
CA LEU A 96 5.40 -11.34 8.96
C LEU A 96 5.63 -9.92 9.49
N GLY A 97 6.83 -9.64 10.00
CA GLY A 97 7.19 -8.31 10.49
C GLY A 97 7.21 -7.24 9.39
N VAL A 98 7.77 -7.55 8.21
CA VAL A 98 7.83 -6.63 7.07
C VAL A 98 6.42 -6.38 6.52
N VAL A 99 5.62 -7.43 6.37
CA VAL A 99 4.27 -7.35 5.83
C VAL A 99 3.33 -6.58 6.77
N ALA A 100 3.51 -6.69 8.09
CA ALA A 100 2.75 -5.89 9.06
C ALA A 100 2.97 -4.36 8.93
N LEU A 101 4.10 -3.95 8.35
CA LEU A 101 4.45 -2.54 8.11
C LEU A 101 4.13 -2.08 6.69
N ASP A 102 3.98 -3.01 5.75
CA ASP A 102 4.08 -2.71 4.33
C ASP A 102 2.95 -1.81 3.81
N ASP A 103 1.73 -2.06 4.27
CA ASP A 103 0.57 -1.26 3.88
C ASP A 103 0.69 0.19 4.36
N ALA A 104 1.25 0.40 5.55
CA ALA A 104 1.49 1.75 6.07
C ALA A 104 2.56 2.48 5.27
N THR A 105 3.66 1.79 4.94
CA THR A 105 4.72 2.31 4.07
C THR A 105 4.18 2.64 2.68
N ALA A 106 3.32 1.78 2.11
CA ALA A 106 2.67 2.02 0.82
C ALA A 106 1.75 3.24 0.84
N ILE A 107 0.94 3.42 1.89
CA ILE A 107 0.08 4.61 2.05
C ILE A 107 0.91 5.90 2.14
N ILE A 108 2.04 5.87 2.84
CA ILE A 108 2.95 7.03 2.96
C ILE A 108 3.59 7.34 1.60
N LEU A 109 4.14 6.32 0.92
CA LEU A 109 4.72 6.48 -0.43
C LEU A 109 3.67 6.99 -1.42
N PHE A 110 2.43 6.50 -1.33
CA PHE A 110 1.32 6.95 -2.17
C PHE A 110 0.97 8.41 -1.89
N ALA A 111 0.86 8.82 -0.62
CA ALA A 111 0.59 10.21 -0.26
C ALA A 111 1.67 11.15 -0.82
N PHE A 112 2.94 10.73 -0.75
CA PHE A 112 4.06 11.47 -1.34
C PHE A 112 3.97 11.53 -2.87
N ALA A 113 3.76 10.39 -3.52
CA ALA A 113 3.63 10.27 -4.97
C ALA A 113 2.47 11.10 -5.53
N SER A 114 1.30 11.06 -4.89
CA SER A 114 0.13 11.83 -5.31
C SER A 114 0.35 13.33 -5.15
N SER A 115 1.00 13.77 -4.07
CA SER A 115 1.35 15.17 -3.88
C SER A 115 2.37 15.66 -4.92
N LEU A 116 3.39 14.86 -5.20
CA LEU A 116 4.38 15.18 -6.24
C LEU A 116 3.78 15.15 -7.65
N GLY A 117 2.88 14.21 -7.92
CA GLY A 117 2.14 14.12 -9.18
C GLY A 117 1.27 15.35 -9.41
N ALA A 118 0.55 15.82 -8.38
CA ALA A 118 -0.23 17.05 -8.44
C ALA A 118 0.68 18.28 -8.71
N ALA A 119 1.83 18.37 -8.06
CA ALA A 119 2.79 19.44 -8.28
C ALA A 119 3.40 19.44 -9.69
N ALA A 120 3.49 18.29 -10.35
CA ALA A 120 4.00 18.17 -11.72
C ALA A 120 3.00 18.61 -12.80
N ILE A 121 1.69 18.62 -12.49
CA ILE A 121 0.63 19.06 -13.39
C ILE A 121 0.55 20.59 -13.44
N GLU A 122 0.82 21.25 -12.31
CA GLU A 122 0.95 22.70 -12.25
C GLU A 122 2.28 23.11 -12.91
N LEU A 123 2.22 23.54 -14.18
CA LEU A 123 3.31 23.89 -15.12
C LEU A 123 4.33 24.97 -14.67
N ASP A 124 4.47 25.22 -13.38
CA ASP A 124 5.43 26.16 -12.82
C ASP A 124 6.78 25.47 -12.53
N ALA A 125 7.86 26.24 -12.50
CA ALA A 125 9.21 25.69 -12.31
C ALA A 125 9.30 24.78 -11.07
N PHE A 126 9.84 23.57 -11.25
CA PHE A 126 10.05 22.58 -10.19
C PHE A 126 11.05 23.13 -9.17
N SER A 127 10.53 23.77 -8.12
CA SER A 127 11.33 24.25 -7.00
C SER A 127 11.49 23.14 -5.96
N CYS A 128 12.63 23.10 -5.25
CA CYS A 128 12.83 22.18 -4.12
C CYS A 128 11.69 22.27 -3.08
N TYR A 129 11.06 23.44 -2.97
CA TYR A 129 9.88 23.65 -2.14
C TYR A 129 8.68 22.79 -2.59
N ARG A 130 8.29 22.85 -3.88
CA ARG A 130 7.16 22.06 -4.41
C ARG A 130 7.47 20.57 -4.52
N GLY A 131 8.73 20.20 -4.77
CA GLY A 131 9.13 18.80 -4.95
C GLY A 131 9.31 18.00 -3.66
N LEU A 132 9.60 18.64 -2.52
CA LEU A 132 9.90 17.94 -1.27
C LEU A 132 9.20 18.52 -0.05
N VAL A 133 9.25 19.84 0.12
CA VAL A 133 8.73 20.52 1.34
C VAL A 133 7.21 20.45 1.39
N LEU A 134 6.54 20.80 0.30
CA LEU A 134 5.07 20.80 0.23
C LEU A 134 4.47 19.40 0.43
N PRO A 135 4.92 18.33 -0.27
CA PRO A 135 4.47 16.96 0.01
C PRO A 135 4.68 16.54 1.46
N SER A 136 5.83 16.86 2.04
CA SER A 136 6.15 16.52 3.43
C SER A 136 5.20 17.23 4.41
N LEU A 137 4.88 18.50 4.15
CA LEU A 137 3.93 19.27 4.96
C LEU A 137 2.50 18.71 4.83
N MET A 138 2.07 18.30 3.64
CA MET A 138 0.75 17.69 3.42
C MET A 138 0.61 16.35 4.15
N ILE A 139 1.67 15.52 4.13
CA ILE A 139 1.73 14.27 4.91
C ILE A 139 1.63 14.58 6.40
N LEU A 140 2.43 15.53 6.90
CA LEU A 140 2.39 15.93 8.31
C LEU A 140 1.00 16.44 8.71
N ALA A 141 0.38 17.28 7.89
CA ALA A 141 -0.97 17.78 8.13
C ALA A 141 -2.01 16.65 8.16
N ALA A 142 -1.93 15.65 7.27
CA ALA A 142 -2.82 14.49 7.28
C ALA A 142 -2.63 13.63 8.55
N VAL A 143 -1.38 13.46 9.01
CA VAL A 143 -1.07 12.77 10.26
C VAL A 143 -1.63 13.54 11.46
N LEU A 144 -1.42 14.85 11.54
CA LEU A 144 -1.95 15.68 12.63
C LEU A 144 -3.49 15.67 12.65
N TRP A 145 -4.12 15.76 11.48
CA TRP A 145 -5.56 15.67 11.34
C TRP A 145 -6.10 14.31 11.79
N GLY A 146 -5.46 13.22 11.34
CA GLY A 146 -5.83 11.88 11.77
C GLY A 146 -5.59 11.62 13.26
N ALA A 147 -4.54 12.20 13.86
CA ALA A 147 -4.28 12.13 15.29
C ALA A 147 -5.37 12.87 16.09
N LEU A 148 -5.77 14.06 15.64
CA LEU A 148 -6.91 14.80 16.20
C LEU A 148 -8.21 13.98 16.07
N GLY A 149 -8.47 13.40 14.90
CA GLY A 149 -9.62 12.52 14.67
C GLY A 149 -9.60 11.29 15.59
N GLY A 150 -8.43 10.67 15.80
CA GLY A 150 -8.24 9.57 16.73
C GLY A 150 -8.50 9.96 18.18
N PHE A 151 -8.01 11.13 18.61
CA PHE A 151 -8.30 11.69 19.93
C PHE A 151 -9.80 11.88 20.12
N LEU A 152 -10.47 12.58 19.20
CA LEU A 152 -11.92 12.82 19.27
C LEU A 152 -12.71 11.51 19.25
N LEU A 153 -12.41 10.60 18.33
CA LEU A 153 -13.09 9.31 18.22
C LEU A 153 -12.95 8.50 19.51
N THR A 154 -11.74 8.40 20.07
CA THR A 154 -11.51 7.64 21.30
C THR A 154 -12.18 8.27 22.52
N THR A 155 -12.27 9.60 22.59
CA THR A 155 -13.06 10.28 23.65
C THR A 155 -14.56 9.99 23.54
N LEU A 156 -15.12 10.01 22.33
CA LEU A 156 -16.54 9.71 22.11
C LEU A 156 -16.84 8.23 22.35
N ALA A 157 -15.98 7.34 21.86
CA ALA A 157 -16.11 5.89 22.03
C ALA A 157 -16.10 5.48 23.51
N GLY A 158 -15.29 6.14 24.35
CA GLY A 158 -15.25 5.87 25.79
C GLY A 158 -16.58 6.13 26.52
N ALA A 159 -17.49 6.92 25.94
CA ALA A 159 -18.82 7.16 26.50
C ALA A 159 -19.87 6.13 26.04
N VAL A 160 -19.56 5.30 25.05
CA VAL A 160 -20.51 4.37 24.42
C VAL A 160 -20.35 2.96 24.98
N LYS A 161 -21.45 2.38 25.48
CA LYS A 161 -21.44 1.03 26.07
C LYS A 161 -21.97 -0.08 25.16
N ARG A 162 -22.75 0.26 24.12
CA ARG A 162 -23.35 -0.71 23.19
C ARG A 162 -22.50 -0.86 21.93
N LYS A 163 -22.27 -2.10 21.49
CA LYS A 163 -21.41 -2.41 20.33
C LYS A 163 -21.94 -1.83 19.02
N GLU A 164 -23.25 -1.86 18.82
CA GLU A 164 -23.90 -1.34 17.61
C GLU A 164 -23.75 0.19 17.54
N SER A 165 -23.93 0.87 18.68
CA SER A 165 -23.72 2.31 18.79
C SER A 165 -22.24 2.67 18.62
N LEU A 166 -21.32 1.81 19.05
CA LEU A 166 -19.88 1.99 18.88
C LEU A 166 -19.49 1.92 17.40
N LEU A 167 -20.05 0.97 16.66
CA LEU A 167 -19.85 0.87 15.21
C LEU A 167 -20.28 2.14 14.48
N VAL A 168 -21.44 2.71 14.84
CA VAL A 168 -21.93 3.97 14.28
C VAL A 168 -20.98 5.13 14.56
N VAL A 169 -20.47 5.24 15.80
CA VAL A 169 -19.49 6.28 16.16
C VAL A 169 -18.19 6.12 15.38
N ILE A 170 -17.71 4.89 15.21
CA ILE A 170 -16.48 4.61 14.46
C ILE A 170 -16.67 4.95 12.99
N LEU A 171 -17.72 4.42 12.33
CA LEU A 171 -17.98 4.69 10.93
C LEU A 171 -18.24 6.17 10.66
N GLY A 172 -19.07 6.81 11.48
CA GLY A 172 -19.34 8.25 11.38
C GLY A 172 -18.08 9.08 11.56
N GLY A 173 -17.25 8.75 12.56
CA GLY A 173 -15.96 9.41 12.79
C GLY A 173 -14.98 9.22 11.64
N LEU A 174 -14.88 8.01 11.09
CA LEU A 174 -14.03 7.72 9.94
C LEU A 174 -14.47 8.45 8.68
N LEU A 175 -15.77 8.46 8.38
CA LEU A 175 -16.33 9.20 7.25
C LEU A 175 -16.13 10.71 7.41
N LEU A 176 -16.31 11.24 8.63
CA LEU A 176 -16.07 12.66 8.92
C LEU A 176 -14.60 13.03 8.72
N VAL A 177 -13.67 12.27 9.32
CA VAL A 177 -12.22 12.49 9.18
C VAL A 177 -11.81 12.39 7.71
N SER A 178 -12.29 11.38 7.00
CA SER A 178 -12.00 11.16 5.58
C SER A 178 -12.56 12.28 4.70
N GLY A 179 -13.82 12.69 4.93
CA GLY A 179 -14.48 13.73 4.15
C GLY A 179 -13.82 15.10 4.32
N ILE A 180 -13.51 15.48 5.56
CA ILE A 180 -12.80 16.74 5.84
C ILE A 180 -11.36 16.69 5.28
N ALA A 181 -10.65 15.56 5.41
CA ALA A 181 -9.34 15.39 4.81
C ALA A 181 -9.39 15.64 3.30
N GLY A 182 -10.38 15.07 2.60
CA GLY A 182 -10.60 15.30 1.18
C GLY A 182 -10.82 16.76 0.81
N GLN A 183 -11.65 17.50 1.59
CA GLN A 183 -11.87 18.94 1.37
C GLN A 183 -10.60 19.77 1.60
N LEU A 184 -9.79 19.39 2.58
CA LEU A 184 -8.51 20.04 2.88
C LEU A 184 -7.37 19.59 1.94
N ARG A 185 -7.67 18.75 0.93
CA ARG A 185 -6.68 18.12 0.02
C ARG A 185 -5.60 17.32 0.76
N LEU A 186 -5.91 16.81 1.95
CA LEU A 186 -5.07 15.90 2.71
C LEU A 186 -5.38 14.45 2.29
N SER A 187 -4.42 13.52 2.49
CA SER A 187 -4.66 12.11 2.19
C SER A 187 -5.69 11.49 3.16
N PRO A 188 -6.89 11.10 2.69
CA PRO A 188 -7.91 10.52 3.56
C PRO A 188 -7.50 9.15 4.11
N LEU A 189 -6.74 8.38 3.31
CA LEU A 189 -6.19 7.09 3.72
C LEU A 189 -5.18 7.24 4.86
N LEU A 190 -4.27 8.21 4.75
CA LEU A 190 -3.27 8.47 5.79
C LEU A 190 -3.94 8.99 7.07
N ALA A 191 -4.91 9.90 6.95
CA ALA A 191 -5.66 10.42 8.10
C ALA A 191 -6.42 9.30 8.83
N THR A 192 -7.19 8.48 8.12
CA THR A 192 -7.95 7.37 8.72
C THR A 192 -7.06 6.21 9.21
N MET A 193 -5.87 6.02 8.62
CA MET A 193 -4.84 5.14 9.18
C MET A 193 -4.34 5.69 10.51
N MET A 194 -4.06 6.99 10.59
CA MET A 194 -3.58 7.61 11.83
C MET A 194 -4.63 7.61 12.95
N VAL A 195 -5.93 7.72 12.62
CA VAL A 195 -7.03 7.48 13.58
C VAL A 195 -6.90 6.08 14.19
N GLY A 196 -6.72 5.05 13.37
CA GLY A 196 -6.54 3.67 13.84
C GLY A 196 -5.27 3.48 14.67
N PHE A 197 -4.16 4.08 14.25
CA PHE A 197 -2.91 4.06 15.00
C PHE A 197 -3.09 4.69 16.38
N TRP A 198 -3.76 5.85 16.46
CA TRP A 198 -4.06 6.50 17.73
C TRP A 198 -4.93 5.60 18.62
N SER A 199 -6.02 5.06 18.07
CA SER A 199 -6.94 4.17 18.76
C SER A 199 -6.23 2.94 19.35
N ALA A 200 -5.38 2.27 18.60
CA ALA A 200 -4.66 1.07 19.08
C ALA A 200 -3.60 1.35 20.15
N ASN A 201 -3.08 2.57 20.21
CA ASN A 201 -1.95 2.90 21.08
C ASN A 201 -2.34 3.73 22.31
N ARG A 202 -3.45 4.48 22.26
CA ARG A 202 -3.83 5.42 23.32
C ARG A 202 -5.13 5.08 24.03
N PHE A 203 -6.01 4.30 23.40
CA PHE A 203 -7.28 3.89 24.01
C PHE A 203 -7.11 2.57 24.77
N LYS A 204 -7.55 2.53 26.03
CA LYS A 204 -7.40 1.34 26.90
C LYS A 204 -8.14 0.13 26.34
N ASP A 205 -9.32 0.34 25.78
CA ASP A 205 -10.14 -0.71 25.17
C ASP A 205 -10.09 -0.62 23.64
N GLY A 206 -8.88 -0.45 23.09
CA GLY A 206 -8.66 -0.35 21.65
C GLY A 206 -9.23 -1.53 20.86
N GLU A 207 -9.22 -2.73 21.45
CA GLU A 207 -9.65 -3.97 20.80
C GLU A 207 -11.15 -3.99 20.52
N SER A 208 -12.00 -3.43 21.39
CA SER A 208 -13.43 -3.33 21.13
C SER A 208 -13.76 -2.45 19.92
N LEU A 209 -12.93 -1.45 19.62
CA LEU A 209 -13.08 -0.62 18.42
C LEU A 209 -12.83 -1.40 17.14
N PHE A 210 -11.77 -2.22 17.10
CA PHE A 210 -11.44 -3.00 15.91
C PHE A 210 -12.40 -4.18 15.72
N GLN A 211 -12.80 -4.86 16.80
CA GLN A 211 -13.82 -5.93 16.75
C GLN A 211 -15.17 -5.43 16.21
N ALA A 212 -15.56 -4.19 16.52
CA ALA A 212 -16.78 -3.61 15.97
C ALA A 212 -16.70 -3.51 14.43
N ILE A 213 -15.55 -3.10 13.88
CA ILE A 213 -15.36 -3.03 12.42
C ILE A 213 -15.23 -4.43 11.81
N GLU A 214 -14.54 -5.36 12.45
CA GLU A 214 -14.37 -6.74 11.97
C GLU A 214 -15.73 -7.39 11.63
N SER A 215 -16.78 -7.05 12.39
CA SER A 215 -18.15 -7.56 12.14
C SER A 215 -18.76 -7.17 10.78
N ILE A 216 -18.24 -6.13 10.11
CA ILE A 216 -18.70 -5.66 8.80
C ILE A 216 -17.59 -5.65 7.75
N GLU A 217 -16.42 -6.17 8.07
CA GLU A 217 -15.25 -6.17 7.18
C GLU A 217 -15.52 -7.02 5.92
N GLU A 218 -16.08 -8.22 6.07
CA GLU A 218 -16.38 -9.11 4.94
C GLU A 218 -17.37 -8.47 3.94
N PRO A 219 -18.52 -7.90 4.35
CA PRO A 219 -19.38 -7.14 3.45
C PRO A 219 -18.68 -5.97 2.75
N ILE A 220 -17.83 -5.22 3.47
CA ILE A 220 -17.08 -4.10 2.90
C ILE A 220 -16.11 -4.61 1.83
N PHE A 221 -15.39 -5.70 2.09
CA PHE A 221 -14.49 -6.30 1.11
C PHE A 221 -15.23 -6.86 -0.10
N ALA A 222 -16.39 -7.49 0.10
CA ALA A 222 -17.22 -7.97 -1.00
C ALA A 222 -17.62 -6.80 -1.92
N LEU A 223 -18.13 -5.70 -1.36
CA LEU A 223 -18.49 -4.50 -2.12
C LEU A 223 -17.27 -3.88 -2.82
N PHE A 224 -16.15 -3.76 -2.10
CA PHE A 224 -14.92 -3.17 -2.59
C PHE A 224 -14.32 -3.95 -3.76
N PHE A 225 -14.18 -5.28 -3.65
CA PHE A 225 -13.65 -6.11 -4.73
C PHE A 225 -14.64 -6.26 -5.88
N THR A 226 -15.95 -6.25 -5.63
CA THR A 226 -16.96 -6.21 -6.69
C THR A 226 -16.85 -4.92 -7.50
N LEU A 227 -16.70 -3.76 -6.83
CA LEU A 227 -16.50 -2.48 -7.50
C LEU A 227 -15.18 -2.47 -8.31
N ALA A 228 -14.10 -3.01 -7.74
CA ALA A 228 -12.83 -3.15 -8.44
C ALA A 228 -12.96 -4.03 -9.70
N GLY A 229 -13.69 -5.14 -9.61
CA GLY A 229 -14.02 -6.00 -10.75
C GLY A 229 -14.90 -5.30 -11.79
N ALA A 230 -15.85 -4.47 -11.36
CA ALA A 230 -16.68 -3.68 -12.25
C ALA A 230 -15.90 -2.58 -13.01
N HIS A 231 -14.81 -2.08 -12.44
CA HIS A 231 -13.89 -1.17 -13.13
C HIS A 231 -12.94 -1.88 -14.12
N PHE A 232 -12.86 -3.21 -14.07
CA PHE A 232 -11.99 -3.98 -14.95
C PHE A 232 -12.64 -4.14 -16.33
N ASP A 233 -12.15 -3.38 -17.30
CA ASP A 233 -12.65 -3.39 -18.67
C ASP A 233 -11.76 -4.26 -19.59
N LEU A 234 -12.34 -5.36 -20.07
CA LEU A 234 -11.71 -6.27 -21.02
C LEU A 234 -11.40 -5.60 -22.37
N GLN A 235 -12.08 -4.51 -22.74
CA GLN A 235 -11.79 -3.78 -23.97
C GLN A 235 -10.46 -3.02 -23.85
N VAL A 236 -10.17 -2.47 -22.67
CA VAL A 236 -8.95 -1.70 -22.37
C VAL A 236 -7.73 -2.62 -22.18
N ILE A 237 -7.95 -3.92 -21.95
CA ILE A 237 -6.89 -4.89 -21.67
C ILE A 237 -5.83 -5.01 -22.76
N LYS A 238 -6.15 -4.67 -24.02
CA LYS A 238 -5.16 -4.67 -25.11
C LYS A 238 -4.04 -3.67 -24.87
N LEU A 239 -4.36 -2.52 -24.27
CA LEU A 239 -3.40 -1.48 -23.90
C LEU A 239 -2.88 -1.70 -22.47
N ALA A 240 -3.77 -2.06 -21.55
CA ALA A 240 -3.43 -2.24 -20.14
C ALA A 240 -2.64 -3.53 -19.85
N GLY A 241 -2.80 -4.58 -20.65
CA GLY A 241 -2.18 -5.89 -20.45
C GLY A 241 -0.65 -5.86 -20.49
N PRO A 242 -0.02 -5.29 -21.53
CA PRO A 242 1.44 -5.12 -21.56
C PRO A 242 1.96 -4.31 -20.36
N LEU A 243 1.25 -3.26 -19.95
CA LEU A 243 1.60 -2.47 -18.77
C LEU A 243 1.45 -3.29 -17.48
N ALA A 244 0.41 -4.13 -17.36
CA ALA A 244 0.23 -5.01 -16.23
C ALA A 244 1.41 -5.97 -16.08
N VAL A 245 1.86 -6.60 -17.17
CA VAL A 245 3.04 -7.47 -17.17
C VAL A 245 4.30 -6.68 -16.78
N LEU A 246 4.47 -5.48 -17.32
CA LEU A 246 5.60 -4.61 -16.98
C LEU A 246 5.59 -4.26 -15.48
N ILE A 247 4.43 -3.93 -14.90
CA ILE A 247 4.27 -3.66 -13.46
C ILE A 247 4.67 -4.88 -12.64
N VAL A 248 4.22 -6.09 -13.02
CA VAL A 248 4.56 -7.33 -12.30
C VAL A 248 6.07 -7.55 -12.30
N LEU A 249 6.72 -7.47 -13.47
CA LEU A 249 8.16 -7.70 -13.61
C LEU A 249 8.99 -6.64 -12.88
N ALA A 250 8.60 -5.38 -13.01
CA ALA A 250 9.28 -4.26 -12.35
C ALA A 250 9.17 -4.37 -10.83
N ARG A 251 7.96 -4.63 -10.32
CA ARG A 251 7.70 -4.82 -8.89
C ARG A 251 8.47 -6.02 -8.35
N PHE A 252 8.42 -7.16 -9.04
CA PHE A 252 9.16 -8.36 -8.64
C PHE A 252 10.66 -8.09 -8.52
N SER A 253 11.24 -7.43 -9.52
CA SER A 253 12.66 -7.06 -9.53
C SER A 253 12.99 -6.09 -8.38
N GLY A 254 12.18 -5.04 -8.19
CA GLY A 254 12.35 -4.07 -7.11
C GLY A 254 12.25 -4.69 -5.72
N LYS A 255 11.28 -5.58 -5.48
CA LYS A 255 11.12 -6.32 -4.22
C LYS A 255 12.31 -7.25 -3.96
N LEU A 256 12.77 -8.00 -4.96
CA LEU A 256 13.93 -8.90 -4.81
C LEU A 256 15.22 -8.14 -4.51
N LEU A 257 15.51 -7.07 -5.26
CA LEU A 257 16.72 -6.29 -5.08
C LEU A 257 16.68 -5.49 -3.78
N GLY A 258 15.56 -4.86 -3.48
CA GLY A 258 15.38 -4.06 -2.26
C GLY A 258 15.42 -4.92 -0.99
N THR A 259 14.83 -6.12 -1.00
CA THR A 259 14.98 -7.04 0.15
C THR A 259 16.42 -7.51 0.32
N LYS A 260 17.10 -7.90 -0.77
CA LYS A 260 18.53 -8.31 -0.71
C LYS A 260 19.44 -7.21 -0.20
N PHE A 261 19.20 -5.97 -0.63
CA PHE A 261 19.96 -4.80 -0.21
C PHE A 261 19.67 -4.44 1.25
N GLY A 262 18.40 -4.26 1.61
CA GLY A 262 17.99 -3.93 2.98
C GLY A 262 18.39 -5.01 3.99
N ALA A 263 18.27 -6.29 3.63
CA ALA A 263 18.72 -7.40 4.48
C ALA A 263 20.24 -7.43 4.65
N GLY A 264 20.99 -7.09 3.59
CA GLY A 264 22.45 -6.96 3.64
C GLY A 264 22.92 -5.84 4.57
N LEU A 265 22.34 -4.64 4.42
CA LEU A 265 22.64 -3.49 5.29
C LEU A 265 22.29 -3.73 6.75
N ALA A 266 21.20 -4.46 6.98
CA ALA A 266 20.73 -4.79 8.32
C ALA A 266 21.50 -5.93 9.01
N GLY A 267 22.39 -6.62 8.31
CA GLY A 267 23.06 -7.82 8.82
C GLY A 267 22.09 -8.99 9.08
N ALA A 268 21.00 -9.08 8.29
CA ALA A 268 20.01 -10.13 8.46
C ALA A 268 20.56 -11.52 8.06
N PRO A 269 19.98 -12.62 8.58
CA PRO A 269 20.39 -13.98 8.21
C PRO A 269 20.37 -14.24 6.71
N GLN A 270 21.28 -15.09 6.22
CA GLN A 270 21.43 -15.34 4.78
C GLN A 270 20.15 -15.90 4.13
N VAL A 271 19.37 -16.70 4.86
CA VAL A 271 18.06 -17.21 4.41
C VAL A 271 17.07 -16.07 4.13
N VAL A 272 17.06 -15.03 4.98
CA VAL A 272 16.24 -13.82 4.80
C VAL A 272 16.69 -13.08 3.54
N ARG A 273 18.00 -12.83 3.42
CA ARG A 273 18.57 -12.11 2.26
C ARG A 273 18.29 -12.84 0.94
N LYS A 274 18.28 -14.17 0.94
CA LYS A 274 18.10 -14.97 -0.29
C LYS A 274 16.63 -15.11 -0.69
N TYR A 275 15.72 -15.33 0.27
CA TYR A 275 14.36 -15.79 -0.03
C TYR A 275 13.23 -14.78 0.30
N LEU A 276 13.48 -13.76 1.12
CA LEU A 276 12.42 -12.86 1.59
C LEU A 276 11.65 -12.16 0.46
N GLY A 277 12.33 -11.70 -0.59
CA GLY A 277 11.68 -10.98 -1.67
C GLY A 277 10.64 -11.82 -2.44
N TYR A 278 10.76 -13.15 -2.47
CA TYR A 278 9.74 -14.03 -3.06
C TYR A 278 8.46 -14.10 -2.21
N GLY A 279 8.60 -13.95 -0.88
CA GLY A 279 7.48 -13.93 0.05
C GLY A 279 6.67 -12.62 0.04
N LEU A 280 7.21 -11.54 -0.53
CA LEU A 280 6.59 -10.20 -0.53
C LEU A 280 5.83 -9.87 -1.83
N LEU A 281 5.49 -10.90 -2.61
CA LEU A 281 4.82 -10.74 -3.88
C LEU A 281 3.29 -10.66 -3.83
N PRO A 282 2.58 -11.29 -2.88
CA PRO A 282 1.13 -11.16 -2.80
C PRO A 282 0.71 -9.69 -2.74
N LYS A 283 -0.34 -9.30 -3.45
CA LYS A 283 -0.85 -7.92 -3.44
C LYS A 283 -2.33 -7.93 -3.77
N ALA A 284 -3.13 -7.23 -2.96
CA ALA A 284 -4.58 -7.29 -3.05
C ALA A 284 -5.22 -5.93 -2.72
N GLY A 285 -6.01 -5.87 -1.64
CA GLY A 285 -6.93 -4.77 -1.37
C GLY A 285 -6.30 -3.39 -1.28
N VAL A 286 -5.14 -3.25 -0.61
CA VAL A 286 -4.48 -1.94 -0.48
C VAL A 286 -4.02 -1.40 -1.84
N THR A 287 -3.45 -2.24 -2.69
CA THR A 287 -3.05 -1.86 -4.05
C THR A 287 -4.24 -1.35 -4.86
N VAL A 288 -5.36 -2.08 -4.82
CA VAL A 288 -6.61 -1.72 -5.51
C VAL A 288 -7.19 -0.42 -4.94
N GLY A 289 -7.19 -0.26 -3.62
CA GLY A 289 -7.79 0.90 -2.95
C GLY A 289 -7.02 2.18 -3.24
N LEU A 290 -5.69 2.11 -3.23
CA LEU A 290 -4.83 3.25 -3.53
C LEU A 290 -5.04 3.73 -4.98
N ILE A 291 -5.09 2.82 -5.96
CA ILE A 291 -5.27 3.24 -7.37
C ILE A 291 -6.66 3.82 -7.64
N LEU A 292 -7.71 3.31 -7.00
CA LEU A 292 -9.08 3.85 -7.14
C LEU A 292 -9.22 5.26 -6.55
N VAL A 293 -8.46 5.57 -5.50
CA VAL A 293 -8.46 6.90 -4.85
C VAL A 293 -7.52 7.88 -5.55
N ALA A 294 -6.62 7.41 -6.41
CA ALA A 294 -5.59 8.22 -7.04
C ALA A 294 -6.11 9.28 -8.02
N GLN A 295 -7.38 9.19 -8.45
CA GLN A 295 -8.01 9.97 -9.55
C GLN A 295 -7.32 11.30 -9.85
N PRO A 296 -6.37 11.32 -10.81
CA PRO A 296 -5.66 12.54 -11.12
C PRO A 296 -6.50 13.42 -12.04
N PRO A 297 -6.41 14.75 -11.89
CA PRO A 297 -7.00 15.67 -12.84
C PRO A 297 -6.22 15.61 -14.17
N GLY A 298 -6.95 15.47 -15.30
CA GLY A 298 -6.42 15.85 -16.62
C GLY A 298 -6.50 14.81 -17.75
N ASN A 299 -6.62 13.50 -17.49
CA ASN A 299 -6.82 12.51 -18.57
C ASN A 299 -7.53 11.24 -18.07
N SER A 300 -8.85 11.18 -18.25
CA SER A 300 -9.69 10.05 -17.83
C SER A 300 -9.30 8.74 -18.52
N GLN A 301 -8.90 8.79 -19.79
CA GLN A 301 -8.55 7.60 -20.56
C GLN A 301 -7.22 6.99 -20.09
N LEU A 302 -6.20 7.82 -19.84
CA LEU A 302 -4.93 7.33 -19.30
C LEU A 302 -5.11 6.75 -17.89
N TYR A 303 -5.92 7.41 -17.06
CA TYR A 303 -6.28 6.88 -15.74
C TYR A 303 -6.91 5.49 -15.86
N GLU A 304 -7.89 5.32 -16.76
CA GLU A 304 -8.57 4.05 -16.98
C GLU A 304 -7.62 2.94 -17.43
N VAL A 305 -6.69 3.24 -18.36
CA VAL A 305 -5.67 2.27 -18.80
C VAL A 305 -4.74 1.86 -17.65
N MET A 306 -4.27 2.83 -16.85
CA MET A 306 -3.37 2.56 -15.73
C MET A 306 -4.08 1.84 -14.58
N LEU A 307 -5.35 2.18 -14.30
CA LEU A 307 -6.20 1.47 -13.36
C LEU A 307 -6.33 0.00 -13.77
N ASN A 308 -6.70 -0.26 -15.03
CA ASN A 308 -6.81 -1.61 -15.57
C ASN A 308 -5.48 -2.36 -15.56
N ALA A 309 -4.35 -1.68 -15.78
CA ALA A 309 -3.03 -2.28 -15.69
C ALA A 309 -2.66 -2.68 -14.25
N VAL A 310 -3.02 -1.85 -13.27
CA VAL A 310 -2.85 -2.18 -11.84
C VAL A 310 -3.76 -3.35 -11.44
N LEU A 311 -5.04 -3.35 -11.84
CA LEU A 311 -5.96 -4.46 -11.57
C LEU A 311 -5.49 -5.75 -12.23
N GLY A 312 -5.07 -5.70 -13.50
CA GLY A 312 -4.52 -6.85 -14.21
C GLY A 312 -3.26 -7.41 -13.53
N SER A 313 -2.37 -6.54 -13.07
CA SER A 313 -1.19 -6.98 -12.32
C SER A 313 -1.53 -7.54 -10.93
N VAL A 314 -2.63 -7.12 -10.29
CA VAL A 314 -3.14 -7.75 -9.05
C VAL A 314 -3.56 -9.19 -9.35
N ILE A 315 -4.36 -9.41 -10.40
CA ILE A 315 -4.81 -10.74 -10.80
C ILE A 315 -3.62 -11.66 -11.10
N ILE A 316 -2.65 -11.19 -11.90
CA ILE A 316 -1.43 -11.97 -12.20
C ILE A 316 -0.68 -12.31 -10.92
N ASN A 317 -0.51 -11.34 -10.00
CA ASN A 317 0.22 -11.56 -8.76
C ASN A 317 -0.47 -12.56 -7.82
N GLU A 318 -1.79 -12.50 -7.69
CA GLU A 318 -2.53 -13.45 -6.84
C GLU A 318 -2.42 -14.89 -7.36
N LEU A 319 -2.22 -15.09 -8.67
CA LEU A 319 -1.98 -16.43 -9.24
C LEU A 319 -0.54 -16.92 -9.01
N ILE A 320 0.47 -16.05 -9.16
CA ILE A 320 1.89 -16.46 -9.09
C ILE A 320 2.47 -16.41 -7.68
N ALA A 321 1.92 -15.58 -6.79
CA ALA A 321 2.54 -15.30 -5.51
C ALA A 321 2.43 -16.46 -4.50
N PRO A 322 1.29 -17.18 -4.35
CA PRO A 322 1.21 -18.26 -3.37
C PRO A 322 2.26 -19.36 -3.59
N PRO A 323 2.49 -19.86 -4.83
CA PRO A 323 3.58 -20.80 -5.10
C PRO A 323 4.97 -20.26 -4.72
N LEU A 324 5.21 -18.95 -4.92
CA LEU A 324 6.50 -18.31 -4.61
C LEU A 324 6.72 -18.12 -3.11
N VAL A 325 5.66 -17.82 -2.35
CA VAL A 325 5.71 -17.78 -0.87
C VAL A 325 6.02 -19.18 -0.34
N LYS A 326 5.30 -20.21 -0.82
CA LYS A 326 5.59 -21.61 -0.50
C LYS A 326 7.05 -21.95 -0.79
N TYR A 327 7.52 -21.66 -1.99
CA TYR A 327 8.91 -21.88 -2.39
C TYR A 327 9.91 -21.21 -1.42
N ALA A 328 9.67 -19.96 -1.02
CA ALA A 328 10.53 -19.24 -0.09
C ALA A 328 10.63 -19.92 1.28
N LEU A 329 9.49 -20.34 1.84
CA LEU A 329 9.43 -20.99 3.16
C LEU A 329 10.11 -22.35 3.16
N LEU A 330 9.84 -23.17 2.14
CA LEU A 330 10.42 -24.52 2.02
C LEU A 330 11.93 -24.47 1.76
N ARG A 331 12.39 -23.54 0.90
CA ARG A 331 13.83 -23.39 0.61
C ARG A 331 14.62 -22.76 1.75
N ALA A 332 13.94 -22.10 2.69
CA ALA A 332 14.54 -21.67 3.95
C ALA A 332 14.58 -22.79 5.01
N GLY A 333 13.94 -23.94 4.75
CA GLY A 333 13.82 -25.04 5.70
C GLY A 333 12.86 -24.72 6.85
N GLU A 334 11.94 -23.78 6.66
CA GLU A 334 11.04 -23.31 7.72
C GLU A 334 9.63 -23.87 7.64
N GLY A 335 9.18 -24.35 6.47
CA GLY A 335 7.88 -24.99 6.27
C GLY A 335 7.95 -26.51 6.26
N ILE A 336 6.86 -27.17 6.67
CA ILE A 336 6.72 -28.63 6.64
C ILE A 336 6.13 -29.03 5.28
N GLU A 337 6.80 -29.91 4.54
CA GLU A 337 6.18 -30.64 3.41
C GLU A 337 5.43 -31.84 4.00
N GLU A 338 4.10 -31.89 3.81
CA GLU A 338 3.33 -33.13 3.95
C GLU A 338 3.59 -34.07 2.77
#